data_AF-A0A0D3B755-F1
#
_entry.id   AF-A0A0D3B755-F1
#
_cell.length_a   1.000
_cell.length_b   1.000
_cell.length_c   1.000
_cell.angle_alpha   90.00
_cell.angle_beta   90.00
_cell.angle_gamma   90.00
#
_symmetry.space_group_name_H-M   'P 1'
#
loop_
_entity.id
_entity.type
_entity.pdbx_description
1 polymer ?
#
loop_
_entity_poly.entity_id
_entity_poly.type
_entity_poly.pdbx_seq_one_letter_code
_entity_poly.pdbx_strand_id
1 'polypeptide(L)'
;MAGNYPSFENPIPRFKNYNFGSSSSHHQNHDGLAVEDQQEEENMMIKEQERLLPIANVGRIMKNILPPNAKISKEAKETIQECVSEFISFVTGEASDKCHKEKRKTVNGDDICWAMANLGFDDYAEQLKKYLNRYRVIEGERANRHGRGAKLSSPDN
;
A
#
# COMPACT_ATOMS: atom_id res chain seq x y z
N MET A 1 32.08 12.81 -10.73
CA MET A 1 31.52 11.50 -11.15
C MET A 1 30.10 11.41 -10.60
N ALA A 2 29.10 11.79 -11.40
CA ALA A 2 27.70 11.66 -11.03
C ALA A 2 27.22 10.27 -11.48
N GLY A 3 26.84 9.42 -10.53
CA GLY A 3 26.33 8.09 -10.80
C GLY A 3 24.97 8.17 -11.48
N ASN A 4 24.87 7.61 -12.68
CA ASN A 4 23.61 7.34 -13.37
C ASN A 4 22.80 6.32 -12.56
N TYR A 5 21.75 6.76 -11.89
CA TYR A 5 20.69 5.88 -11.42
C TYR A 5 19.58 5.82 -12.48
N PRO A 6 19.07 4.63 -12.85
CA PRO A 6 18.00 4.51 -13.83
C PRO A 6 16.71 5.13 -13.29
N SER A 7 16.07 5.95 -14.13
CA SER A 7 14.77 6.57 -13.89
C SER A 7 13.72 5.50 -13.60
N PHE A 8 13.09 5.53 -12.42
CA PHE A 8 11.86 4.79 -12.15
C PHE A 8 10.73 5.44 -12.97
N GLU A 9 10.47 4.86 -14.14
CA GLU A 9 9.54 5.39 -15.15
C GLU A 9 8.11 4.80 -15.02
N ASN A 10 7.71 4.40 -13.82
CA ASN A 10 6.34 3.94 -13.57
C ASN A 10 5.60 4.94 -12.67
N PRO A 11 4.55 5.63 -13.16
CA PRO A 11 3.69 6.44 -12.31
C PRO A 11 3.03 5.54 -11.26
N ILE A 12 3.08 5.96 -10.00
CA ILE A 12 2.35 5.30 -8.91
C ILE A 12 0.85 5.32 -9.28
N PRO A 13 0.18 4.15 -9.41
CA PRO A 13 -1.25 4.11 -9.64
C PRO A 13 -1.96 4.88 -8.53
N ARG A 14 -2.78 5.87 -8.91
CA ARG A 14 -3.69 6.51 -7.95
C ARG A 14 -4.69 5.45 -7.52
N PHE A 15 -4.56 4.95 -6.29
CA PHE A 15 -5.57 4.12 -5.66
C PHE A 15 -6.87 4.92 -5.54
N LYS A 16 -7.74 4.80 -6.54
CA LYS A 16 -9.15 5.14 -6.41
C LYS A 16 -9.85 3.83 -6.06
N ASN A 17 -10.45 3.83 -4.87
CA ASN A 17 -11.47 2.90 -4.38
C ASN A 17 -10.95 1.58 -3.78
N TYR A 18 -10.42 1.66 -2.56
CA TYR A 18 -10.76 0.67 -1.54
C TYR A 18 -11.92 1.23 -0.72
N ASN A 19 -13.10 0.65 -0.91
CA ASN A 19 -14.29 1.02 -0.17
C ASN A 19 -14.21 0.42 1.23
N PHE A 20 -13.71 1.18 2.21
CA PHE A 20 -13.85 0.85 3.64
C PHE A 20 -15.28 1.15 4.07
N GLY A 21 -16.20 0.27 3.66
CA GLY A 21 -17.58 0.32 4.13
C GLY A 21 -17.62 -0.06 5.61
N SER A 22 -17.91 0.90 6.47
CA SER A 22 -18.36 0.64 7.84
C SER A 22 -19.70 -0.11 7.79
N SER A 23 -19.71 -1.39 8.16
CA SER A 23 -20.96 -2.11 8.39
C SER A 23 -21.61 -1.59 9.67
N SER A 24 -22.66 -0.77 9.50
CA SER A 24 -23.56 -0.39 10.58
C SER A 24 -24.81 -1.27 10.48
N SER A 25 -25.01 -2.17 11.45
CA SER A 25 -26.07 -3.19 11.43
C SER A 25 -27.33 -2.71 12.16
N HIS A 26 -28.50 -2.77 11.50
CA HIS A 26 -29.82 -2.71 12.15
C HIS A 26 -30.84 -3.65 11.43
N HIS A 27 -31.37 -4.63 12.19
CA HIS A 27 -32.65 -5.40 12.17
C HIS A 27 -33.49 -5.58 10.87
N GLN A 28 -34.23 -6.67 10.57
CA GLN A 28 -34.72 -7.88 11.27
C GLN A 28 -35.29 -8.91 10.24
N ASN A 29 -35.17 -10.22 10.53
CA ASN A 29 -36.00 -11.43 10.24
C ASN A 29 -36.63 -11.73 8.83
N HIS A 30 -36.40 -12.95 8.28
CA HIS A 30 -37.36 -14.08 8.19
C HIS A 30 -36.75 -15.33 7.50
N ASP A 31 -37.20 -16.53 7.92
CA ASP A 31 -36.89 -17.93 7.52
C ASP A 31 -36.34 -18.26 6.11
N GLY A 32 -35.43 -19.27 6.05
CA GLY A 32 -35.30 -20.14 4.86
C GLY A 32 -33.95 -20.87 4.67
N LEU A 33 -33.92 -22.16 5.04
CA LEU A 33 -33.18 -23.29 4.43
C LEU A 33 -31.70 -23.12 3.99
N ALA A 34 -30.82 -23.78 4.76
CA ALA A 34 -29.39 -23.99 4.54
C ALA A 34 -29.04 -24.57 3.16
N VAL A 35 -28.55 -23.72 2.23
CA VAL A 35 -27.80 -24.14 1.03
C VAL A 35 -26.69 -23.13 0.63
N GLU A 36 -26.35 -22.14 1.46
CA GLU A 36 -25.46 -21.03 1.05
C GLU A 36 -23.98 -21.15 1.49
N ASP A 37 -23.60 -22.12 2.32
CA ASP A 37 -22.26 -22.14 2.96
C ASP A 37 -21.08 -22.35 1.98
N GLN A 38 -21.21 -23.19 0.93
CA GLN A 38 -20.04 -23.56 0.10
C GLN A 38 -19.64 -22.49 -0.91
N GLN A 39 -20.62 -21.72 -1.41
CA GLN A 39 -20.38 -20.69 -2.42
C GLN A 39 -19.84 -19.41 -1.81
N GLU A 40 -20.22 -19.11 -0.57
CA GLU A 40 -19.67 -17.99 0.19
C GLU A 40 -18.23 -18.26 0.64
N GLU A 41 -17.89 -19.48 1.07
CA GLU A 41 -16.52 -19.89 1.41
C GLU A 41 -15.57 -19.79 0.21
N GLU A 42 -15.96 -20.30 -0.95
CA GLU A 42 -15.13 -20.21 -2.16
C GLU A 42 -14.94 -18.75 -2.60
N ASN A 43 -16.01 -17.94 -2.53
CA ASN A 43 -15.95 -16.51 -2.84
C ASN A 43 -15.10 -15.73 -1.81
N MET A 44 -15.09 -16.15 -0.55
CA MET A 44 -14.21 -15.60 0.49
C MET A 44 -12.74 -15.97 0.21
N MET A 45 -12.44 -17.22 -0.16
CA MET A 45 -11.09 -17.65 -0.52
C MET A 45 -10.56 -16.92 -1.76
N ILE A 46 -11.39 -16.72 -2.79
CA ILE A 46 -11.00 -15.95 -3.98
C ILE A 46 -10.67 -14.50 -3.59
N LYS A 47 -11.51 -13.86 -2.75
CA LYS A 47 -11.26 -12.51 -2.24
C LYS A 47 -10.04 -12.42 -1.34
N GLU A 48 -9.70 -13.48 -0.63
CA GLU A 48 -8.49 -13.55 0.19
C GLU A 48 -7.25 -13.62 -0.69
N GLN A 49 -7.29 -14.46 -1.74
CA GLN A 49 -6.20 -14.58 -2.71
C GLN A 49 -5.94 -13.25 -3.45
N GLU A 50 -6.97 -12.46 -3.72
CA GLU A 50 -6.83 -11.10 -4.29
C GLU A 50 -6.11 -10.11 -3.36
N ARG A 51 -6.11 -10.35 -2.04
CA ARG A 51 -5.39 -9.51 -1.07
C ARG A 51 -3.93 -9.90 -0.91
N LEU A 52 -3.57 -11.13 -1.29
CA LEU A 52 -2.21 -11.63 -1.14
C LEU A 52 -1.29 -11.07 -2.22
N LEU A 53 -0.06 -10.73 -1.82
CA LEU A 53 0.99 -10.37 -2.78
C LEU A 53 1.43 -11.60 -3.60
N PRO A 54 1.88 -11.45 -4.85
CA PRO A 54 2.36 -12.59 -5.63
C PRO A 54 3.46 -13.38 -4.90
N ILE A 55 3.24 -14.68 -4.69
CA ILE A 55 4.15 -15.57 -3.93
C ILE A 55 5.59 -15.55 -4.48
N ALA A 56 5.75 -15.36 -5.80
CA ALA A 56 7.05 -15.28 -6.45
C ALA A 56 7.85 -14.03 -6.00
N ASN A 57 7.16 -12.90 -5.79
CA ASN A 57 7.78 -11.66 -5.33
C ASN A 57 8.19 -11.78 -3.87
N VAL A 58 7.32 -12.37 -3.03
CA VAL A 58 7.63 -12.69 -1.62
C VAL A 58 8.86 -13.59 -1.55
N GLY A 59 8.87 -14.70 -2.27
CA GLY A 59 9.99 -15.64 -2.29
C GLY A 59 11.30 -15.01 -2.77
N ARG A 60 11.27 -14.10 -3.75
CA ARG A 60 12.47 -13.37 -4.21
C ARG A 60 13.04 -12.48 -3.12
N ILE A 61 12.19 -11.71 -2.41
CA ILE A 61 12.64 -10.81 -1.34
C ILE A 61 13.21 -11.61 -0.17
N MET A 62 12.51 -12.67 0.27
CA MET A 62 13.02 -13.55 1.34
C MET A 62 14.40 -14.11 1.00
N LYS A 63 14.64 -14.46 -0.27
CA LYS A 63 15.90 -15.03 -0.74
C LYS A 63 17.07 -14.04 -0.71
N ASN A 64 16.81 -12.73 -0.83
CA ASN A 64 17.86 -11.70 -0.89
C ASN A 64 18.69 -11.58 0.40
N ILE A 65 18.12 -11.95 1.54
CA ILE A 65 18.81 -11.92 2.84
C ILE A 65 19.45 -13.26 3.22
N LEU A 66 19.32 -14.27 2.35
CA LEU A 66 19.81 -15.62 2.61
C LEU A 66 21.03 -15.96 1.74
N PRO A 67 21.85 -16.93 2.15
CA PRO A 67 22.94 -17.44 1.33
C PRO A 67 22.45 -17.93 -0.06
N PRO A 68 23.31 -17.89 -1.10
CA PRO A 68 22.93 -18.25 -2.47
C PRO A 68 22.26 -19.63 -2.60
N ASN A 69 22.71 -20.62 -1.84
CA ASN A 69 22.23 -22.00 -1.92
C ASN A 69 21.10 -22.34 -0.94
N ALA A 70 20.66 -21.40 -0.11
CA ALA A 70 19.56 -21.64 0.83
C ALA A 70 18.25 -22.03 0.11
N LYS A 71 17.46 -22.93 0.69
CA LYS A 71 16.12 -23.26 0.18
C LYS A 71 15.08 -22.67 1.11
N ILE A 72 13.97 -22.23 0.54
CA ILE A 72 12.80 -21.75 1.29
C ILE A 72 11.66 -22.70 0.94
N SER A 73 11.05 -23.31 1.94
CA SER A 73 9.92 -24.22 1.73
C SER A 73 8.72 -23.50 1.15
N LYS A 74 7.72 -24.25 0.68
CA LYS A 74 6.48 -23.68 0.17
C LYS A 74 5.72 -23.01 1.32
N GLU A 75 5.59 -23.72 2.44
CA GLU A 75 4.84 -23.29 3.62
C GLU A 75 5.42 -21.99 4.19
N ALA A 76 6.76 -21.86 4.25
CA ALA A 76 7.38 -20.64 4.74
C ALA A 76 7.10 -19.42 3.86
N LYS A 77 6.94 -19.61 2.53
CA LYS A 77 6.56 -18.51 1.64
C LYS A 77 5.09 -18.11 1.83
N GLU A 78 4.21 -19.09 2.00
CA GLU A 78 2.77 -18.88 2.24
C GLU A 78 2.56 -18.16 3.58
N THR A 79 3.21 -18.60 4.66
CA THR A 79 3.14 -17.92 5.95
C THR A 79 3.61 -16.46 5.85
N ILE A 80 4.73 -16.19 5.18
CA ILE A 80 5.21 -14.80 5.02
C ILE A 80 4.29 -13.99 4.10
N GLN A 81 3.66 -14.61 3.10
CA GLN A 81 2.69 -13.97 2.22
C GLN A 81 1.43 -13.52 3.00
N GLU A 82 0.96 -14.34 3.93
CA GLU A 82 -0.12 -13.99 4.85
C GLU A 82 0.33 -12.87 5.80
N CYS A 83 1.47 -13.04 6.47
CA CYS A 83 2.00 -12.04 7.42
C CYS A 83 2.21 -10.66 6.79
N VAL A 84 2.72 -10.59 5.56
CA VAL A 84 2.95 -9.29 4.89
C VAL A 84 1.62 -8.63 4.50
N SER A 85 0.61 -9.42 4.16
CA SER A 85 -0.73 -8.90 3.82
C SER A 85 -1.44 -8.37 5.07
N GLU A 86 -1.30 -9.07 6.19
CA GLU A 86 -1.74 -8.60 7.50
C GLU A 86 -0.95 -7.36 7.93
N PHE A 87 0.37 -7.33 7.76
CA PHE A 87 1.19 -6.17 8.08
C PHE A 87 0.75 -4.90 7.34
N ILE A 88 0.41 -5.01 6.05
CA ILE A 88 -0.15 -3.90 5.28
C ILE A 88 -1.46 -3.43 5.92
N SER A 89 -2.36 -4.35 6.23
CA SER A 89 -3.65 -4.04 6.86
C SER A 89 -3.49 -3.41 8.24
N PHE A 90 -2.54 -3.89 9.04
CA PHE A 90 -2.23 -3.39 10.37
C PHE A 90 -1.70 -1.95 10.35
N VAL A 91 -0.66 -1.69 9.56
CA VAL A 91 -0.07 -0.34 9.44
C VAL A 91 -1.07 0.64 8.83
N THR A 92 -1.81 0.22 7.81
CA THR A 92 -2.80 1.09 7.17
C THR A 92 -4.00 1.36 8.07
N GLY A 93 -4.41 0.41 8.90
CA GLY A 93 -5.43 0.59 9.93
C GLY A 93 -5.02 1.66 10.94
N GLU A 94 -3.81 1.56 11.49
CA GLU A 94 -3.28 2.53 12.46
C GLU A 94 -3.15 3.94 11.86
N ALA A 95 -2.67 4.04 10.62
CA ALA A 95 -2.59 5.32 9.90
C ALA A 95 -3.98 5.90 9.58
N SER A 96 -4.94 5.04 9.23
CA SER A 96 -6.33 5.42 8.99
C SER A 96 -6.97 5.99 10.25
N ASP A 97 -6.77 5.36 11.40
CA ASP A 97 -7.31 5.81 12.68
C ASP A 97 -6.80 7.20 13.04
N LYS A 98 -5.50 7.47 12.88
CA LYS A 98 -4.96 8.81 13.05
C LYS A 98 -5.57 9.82 12.09
N CYS A 99 -5.63 9.48 10.80
CA CYS A 99 -6.21 10.34 9.76
C CYS A 99 -7.66 10.75 10.12
N HIS A 100 -8.46 9.78 10.56
CA HIS A 100 -9.85 10.01 10.97
C HIS A 100 -9.95 10.84 12.26
N LYS A 101 -9.10 10.59 13.26
CA LYS A 101 -9.01 11.41 14.49
C LYS A 101 -8.70 12.87 14.17
N GLU A 102 -7.92 13.13 13.12
CA GLU A 102 -7.62 14.47 12.60
C GLU A 102 -8.69 15.02 11.64
N LYS A 103 -9.86 14.38 11.52
CA LYS A 103 -10.98 14.77 10.65
C LYS A 103 -10.63 14.82 9.16
N ARG A 104 -9.61 14.07 8.73
CA ARG A 104 -9.24 13.93 7.32
C ARG A 104 -9.84 12.65 6.75
N LYS A 105 -10.24 12.69 5.47
CA LYS A 105 -10.79 11.55 4.72
C LYS A 105 -9.76 10.81 3.87
N THR A 106 -8.52 11.31 3.81
CA THR A 106 -7.47 10.80 2.94
C THR A 106 -6.21 10.62 3.74
N VAL A 107 -5.78 9.37 3.87
CA VAL A 107 -4.50 8.99 4.44
C VAL A 107 -3.39 9.49 3.54
N ASN A 108 -2.36 10.11 4.12
CA ASN A 108 -1.21 10.63 3.41
C ASN A 108 0.10 9.95 3.88
N GLY A 109 1.23 10.32 3.28
CA GLY A 109 2.53 9.74 3.63
C GLY A 109 3.01 10.02 5.05
N ASP A 110 2.60 11.15 5.66
CA ASP A 110 2.97 11.47 7.04
C ASP A 110 2.22 10.58 8.05
N ASP A 111 0.99 10.18 7.73
CA ASP A 111 0.22 9.21 8.52
C ASP A 111 0.91 7.86 8.60
N ILE A 112 1.41 7.37 7.46
CA ILE A 112 2.17 6.11 7.38
C ILE A 112 3.46 6.22 8.20
N CYS A 113 4.20 7.32 8.05
CA CYS A 113 5.43 7.53 8.83
C CYS A 113 5.17 7.59 10.34
N TRP A 114 4.03 8.15 10.74
CA TRP A 114 3.63 8.17 12.15
C TRP A 114 3.22 6.78 12.64
N ALA A 115 2.38 6.05 11.88
CA ALA A 115 1.93 4.72 12.26
C ALA A 115 3.11 3.77 12.47
N MET A 116 4.09 3.80 11.56
CA MET A 116 5.32 2.99 11.69
C MET A 116 6.06 3.29 13.00
N ALA A 117 6.20 4.56 13.40
CA ALA A 117 6.83 4.91 14.68
C ALA A 117 5.96 4.49 15.87
N ASN A 118 4.64 4.72 15.81
CA ASN A 118 3.72 4.37 16.90
C ASN A 118 3.66 2.86 17.17
N LEU A 119 3.85 2.05 16.12
CA LEU A 119 3.89 0.60 16.18
C LEU A 119 5.27 0.04 16.58
N GLY A 120 6.26 0.90 16.86
CA GLY A 120 7.60 0.50 17.29
C GLY A 120 8.57 0.14 16.15
N PHE A 121 8.28 0.53 14.92
CA PHE A 121 9.15 0.37 13.75
C PHE A 121 9.95 1.65 13.46
N ASP A 122 10.53 2.28 14.48
CA ASP A 122 11.19 3.59 14.40
C ASP A 122 12.29 3.67 13.34
N ASP A 123 13.13 2.63 13.25
CA ASP A 123 14.20 2.53 12.24
C ASP A 123 13.67 2.62 10.81
N TYR A 124 12.49 2.04 10.55
CA TYR A 124 11.82 2.13 9.26
C TYR A 124 11.12 3.46 9.06
N ALA A 125 10.50 4.00 10.11
CA ALA A 125 9.82 5.29 10.07
C ALA A 125 10.78 6.43 9.68
N GLU A 126 12.01 6.44 10.20
CA GLU A 126 13.01 7.44 9.83
C GLU A 126 13.39 7.35 8.35
N GLN A 127 13.61 6.13 7.85
CA GLN A 127 13.96 5.90 6.46
C GLN A 127 12.82 6.27 5.50
N LEU A 128 11.57 6.00 5.88
CA LEU A 128 10.39 6.40 5.13
C LEU A 128 10.23 7.92 5.06
N LYS A 129 10.46 8.65 6.16
CA LYS A 129 10.42 10.13 6.15
C LYS A 129 11.43 10.72 5.17
N LYS A 130 12.66 10.19 5.14
CA LYS A 130 13.70 10.61 4.17
C LYS A 130 13.24 10.37 2.74
N TYR A 131 12.64 9.21 2.47
CA TYR A 131 12.09 8.89 1.15
C TYR A 131 10.95 9.83 0.76
N LEU A 132 9.98 10.04 1.66
CA LEU A 132 8.82 10.93 1.43
C LEU A 132 9.27 12.37 1.12
N ASN A 133 10.27 12.88 1.84
CA ASN A 133 10.82 14.19 1.57
C ASN A 133 11.43 14.30 0.17
N ARG A 134 12.24 13.31 -0.24
CA ARG A 134 12.81 13.25 -1.61
C ARG A 134 11.72 13.17 -2.67
N TYR A 135 10.69 12.36 -2.45
CA TYR A 135 9.56 12.22 -3.37
C TYR A 135 8.86 13.57 -3.58
N ARG A 136 8.58 14.32 -2.50
CA ARG A 136 7.97 15.65 -2.57
C ARG A 136 8.80 16.65 -3.38
N VAL A 137 10.12 16.65 -3.22
CA VAL A 137 11.03 17.51 -4.01
C VAL A 137 10.96 17.16 -5.50
N ILE A 138 11.11 15.89 -5.85
CA ILE A 138 11.10 15.42 -7.24
C ILE A 138 9.76 15.71 -7.93
N GLU A 139 8.64 15.44 -7.26
CA GLU A 139 7.31 15.72 -7.80
C GLU A 139 7.04 17.24 -7.90
N GLY A 140 7.53 18.03 -6.94
CA GLY A 140 7.48 19.49 -7.01
C GLY A 140 8.25 20.06 -8.20
N GLU A 141 9.45 19.54 -8.48
CA GLU A 141 10.24 19.90 -9.66
C GLU A 141 9.59 19.49 -10.97
N ARG A 142 8.96 18.31 -11.02
CA ARG A 142 8.15 17.85 -12.17
C ARG A 142 6.98 18.80 -12.42
N ALA A 143 6.23 19.19 -11.39
CA ALA A 143 5.14 20.16 -11.52
C ALA A 143 5.63 21.53 -12.04
N ASN A 144 6.77 22.02 -11.55
CA ASN A 144 7.39 23.28 -11.99
C ASN A 144 7.95 23.26 -13.42
N ARG A 145 8.26 22.08 -13.97
CA ARG A 145 8.66 21.93 -15.38
C ARG A 145 7.46 22.00 -16.32
N HIS A 146 6.33 21.40 -15.95
CA HIS A 146 5.10 21.45 -16.74
C HIS A 146 4.43 22.84 -16.71
N GLY A 147 4.58 23.61 -15.62
CA GLY A 147 4.06 24.98 -15.53
C GLY A 147 4.82 26.03 -16.36
N ARG A 148 6.04 25.75 -16.80
CA ARG A 148 6.86 26.69 -17.61
C ARG A 148 6.63 26.58 -19.12
N GLY A 149 6.07 25.48 -19.61
CA GLY A 149 5.72 25.31 -21.03
C GLY A 149 4.47 26.07 -21.49
N ALA A 150 3.64 26.53 -20.55
CA ALA A 150 2.36 27.19 -20.86
C ALA A 150 2.43 28.73 -20.93
N LYS A 151 3.58 29.37 -20.66
CA LYS A 151 3.71 30.84 -20.58
C LYS A 151 4.49 31.51 -21.73
N LEU A 152 4.79 30.80 -22.82
CA LEU A 152 5.64 31.32 -23.92
C LEU A 152 4.97 31.36 -25.31
N SER A 153 3.64 31.33 -25.40
CA SER A 153 2.94 31.49 -26.68
C SER A 153 1.74 32.44 -26.56
N SER A 154 2.01 33.73 -26.54
CA SER A 154 1.06 34.73 -27.01
C SER A 154 1.88 35.84 -27.68
N PRO A 155 2.06 35.81 -29.01
CA PRO A 155 2.43 37.00 -29.74
C PRO A 155 1.18 37.87 -29.84
N ASP A 156 1.24 39.05 -29.23
CA ASP A 156 0.30 40.14 -29.51
C ASP A 156 0.28 40.41 -31.02
N ASN A 157 -0.90 40.39 -31.63
CA ASN A 157 -1.20 41.07 -32.88
C ASN A 157 -2.65 41.51 -32.91
#